data_AF-A0A091LLK4-F1
#
_entry.id   AF-A0A091LLK4-F1
#
_cell.length_a   1.000
_cell.length_b   1.000
_cell.length_c   1.000
_cell.angle_alpha   90.00
_cell.angle_beta   90.00
_cell.angle_gamma   90.00
#
_symmetry.space_group_name_H-M   'P 1'
#
loop_
_entity.id
_entity.type
_entity.pdbx_description
1 polymer ?
#
loop_
_entity_poly.entity_id
_entity_poly.type
_entity_poly.pdbx_seq_one_letter_code
_entity_poly.pdbx_strand_id
1 'polypeptide(L)'
;QPLDATDWCCHAHDCCYKALSSSHCNPKRVTYEYSTLGSQIICKSRSWCERRSCECDRQAAECFQRTARTYRNSYKNYPNFLCKGRTPSC
;
A
#
# COMPACT_ATOMS: atom_id res chain seq x y z
N GLN A 1 13.03 5.06 9.29
CA GLN A 1 13.30 4.02 8.27
C GLN A 1 12.36 2.85 8.49
N PRO A 2 11.88 2.17 7.42
CA PRO A 2 11.01 1.01 7.54
C PRO A 2 11.68 -0.16 8.29
N LEU A 3 10.91 -0.87 9.10
CA LEU A 3 11.40 -1.89 10.05
C LEU A 3 11.66 -3.26 9.42
N ASP A 4 10.89 -3.64 8.40
CA ASP A 4 11.04 -4.89 7.68
C ASP A 4 10.54 -4.76 6.23
N ALA A 5 10.57 -5.86 5.48
CA ALA A 5 10.12 -5.89 4.09
C ALA A 5 8.61 -5.56 3.95
N THR A 6 7.80 -5.89 4.95
CA THR A 6 6.36 -5.55 4.96
C THR A 6 6.17 -4.04 5.10
N ASP A 7 6.96 -3.41 5.97
CA ASP A 7 6.93 -1.96 6.18
C ASP A 7 7.43 -1.18 4.94
N TRP A 8 8.34 -1.77 4.15
CA TRP A 8 8.68 -1.24 2.82
C TRP A 8 7.53 -1.29 1.81
N CYS A 9 6.65 -2.30 1.89
CA CYS A 9 5.43 -2.31 1.08
C CYS A 9 4.50 -1.13 1.45
N CYS A 10 4.37 -0.81 2.75
CA CYS A 10 3.62 0.34 3.22
C CYS A 10 4.22 1.66 2.74
N HIS A 11 5.56 1.81 2.81
CA HIS A 11 6.24 3.00 2.29
C HIS A 11 5.98 3.22 0.79
N ALA A 12 6.08 2.17 -0.03
CA ALA A 12 5.76 2.23 -1.45
C ALA A 12 4.28 2.59 -1.71
N HIS A 13 3.37 2.05 -0.89
CA HIS A 13 1.94 2.36 -0.94
C HIS A 13 1.65 3.82 -0.62
N ASP A 14 2.26 4.36 0.44
CA ASP A 14 2.16 5.78 0.80
C ASP A 14 2.68 6.68 -0.33
N CYS A 15 3.78 6.29 -0.99
CA CYS A 15 4.30 7.01 -2.16
C CYS A 15 3.32 6.98 -3.34
N CYS A 16 2.68 5.83 -3.58
CA CYS A 16 1.62 5.70 -4.59
C CYS A 16 0.45 6.64 -4.28
N TYR A 17 -0.04 6.64 -3.05
CA TYR A 17 -1.13 7.52 -2.61
C TYR A 17 -0.76 9.00 -2.65
N LYS A 18 0.48 9.36 -2.33
CA LYS A 18 0.97 10.74 -2.45
C LYS A 18 0.90 11.22 -3.89
N ALA A 19 1.34 10.41 -4.86
CA ALA A 19 1.26 10.76 -6.28
C ALA A 19 -0.20 10.93 -6.76
N LEU A 20 -1.13 10.09 -6.27
CA LEU A 20 -2.56 10.25 -6.58
C LEU A 20 -3.17 11.49 -5.94
N SER A 21 -2.77 11.81 -4.72
CA SER A 21 -3.21 13.03 -4.04
C SER A 21 -2.75 14.28 -4.78
N SER A 22 -1.52 14.27 -5.32
CA SER A 22 -1.01 15.33 -6.22
C SER A 22 -1.78 15.43 -7.54
N SER A 23 -2.49 14.37 -7.93
CA SER A 23 -3.35 14.33 -9.13
C SER A 23 -4.82 14.62 -8.81
N HIS A 24 -5.11 15.28 -7.69
CA HIS A 24 -6.47 15.64 -7.22
C HIS A 24 -7.39 14.45 -6.90
N CYS A 25 -6.84 13.24 -6.75
CA CYS A 25 -7.60 12.11 -6.22
C CYS A 25 -7.55 12.08 -4.69
N ASN A 26 -8.57 11.51 -4.06
CA ASN A 26 -8.53 11.20 -2.63
C ASN A 26 -8.51 9.67 -2.44
N PRO A 27 -7.33 9.03 -2.53
CA PRO A 27 -7.24 7.57 -2.50
C PRO A 27 -7.71 6.96 -1.18
N LYS A 28 -7.66 7.73 -0.08
CA LYS A 28 -8.17 7.32 1.24
C LYS A 28 -9.69 7.34 1.36
N ARG A 29 -10.41 8.00 0.45
CA ARG A 29 -11.88 8.13 0.47
C ARG A 29 -12.56 7.50 -0.74
N VAL A 30 -11.83 7.25 -1.82
CA VAL A 30 -12.41 6.65 -3.03
C VAL A 30 -12.70 5.18 -2.81
N THR A 31 -13.89 4.77 -3.23
CA THR A 31 -14.30 3.36 -3.26
C THR A 31 -14.16 2.85 -4.69
N TYR A 32 -13.60 1.67 -4.89
CA TYR A 32 -13.46 1.04 -6.21
C TYR A 32 -13.95 -0.41 -6.16
N GLU A 33 -14.29 -0.97 -7.31
CA GLU A 33 -14.63 -2.40 -7.41
C GLU A 33 -13.37 -3.22 -7.72
N TYR A 34 -13.33 -4.47 -7.25
CA TYR A 34 -12.29 -5.42 -7.63
C TYR A 34 -12.86 -6.83 -7.62
N SER A 35 -12.17 -7.75 -8.26
CA SER A 35 -12.43 -9.19 -8.16
C SER A 35 -11.12 -9.95 -8.04
N THR A 36 -11.18 -11.18 -7.54
CA THR A 36 -10.04 -12.08 -7.49
C THR A 36 -10.26 -13.25 -8.45
N LEU A 37 -9.19 -13.66 -9.12
CA LEU A 37 -9.12 -14.89 -9.90
C LEU A 37 -7.93 -15.70 -9.38
N GLY A 38 -8.20 -16.65 -8.49
CA GLY A 38 -7.14 -17.33 -7.73
C GLY A 38 -6.37 -16.32 -6.86
N SER A 39 -5.04 -16.25 -7.04
CA SER A 39 -4.18 -15.29 -6.36
C SER A 39 -4.08 -13.92 -7.06
N GLN A 40 -4.68 -13.76 -8.24
CA GLN A 40 -4.60 -12.53 -9.00
C GLN A 40 -5.74 -11.58 -8.62
N ILE A 41 -5.40 -10.32 -8.36
CA ILE A 41 -6.37 -9.25 -8.10
C ILE A 41 -6.61 -8.47 -9.39
N ILE A 42 -7.88 -8.30 -9.76
CA ILE A 42 -8.31 -7.60 -10.97
C ILE A 42 -9.09 -6.36 -10.55
N CYS A 43 -8.56 -5.18 -10.86
CA CYS A 43 -9.20 -3.90 -10.59
C CYS A 43 -10.33 -3.61 -11.58
N LYS A 44 -11.53 -3.36 -11.07
CA LYS A 44 -12.72 -2.96 -11.84
C LYS A 44 -13.08 -1.54 -11.43
N SER A 45 -12.82 -0.56 -12.28
CA SER A 45 -12.94 0.84 -11.88
C SER A 45 -13.47 1.68 -13.01
N ARG A 46 -14.36 2.62 -12.68
CA ARG A 46 -15.08 3.47 -13.63
C ARG A 46 -14.37 4.79 -13.85
N SER A 47 -13.71 5.31 -12.81
CA SER A 47 -12.90 6.53 -12.88
C SER A 47 -11.39 6.26 -12.82
N TRP A 48 -10.61 7.24 -13.26
CA TRP A 48 -9.15 7.20 -13.16
C TRP A 48 -8.69 7.09 -11.70
N CYS A 49 -9.28 7.87 -10.79
CA CYS A 49 -8.95 7.83 -9.37
C CYS A 49 -9.25 6.46 -8.76
N GLU A 50 -10.41 5.87 -9.05
CA GLU A 50 -10.74 4.52 -8.59
C GLU A 50 -9.72 3.49 -9.08
N ARG A 51 -9.41 3.53 -10.39
CA ARG A 51 -8.51 2.56 -11.01
C ARG A 51 -7.13 2.65 -10.38
N ARG A 52 -6.60 3.86 -10.25
CA ARG A 52 -5.25 4.06 -9.72
C ARG A 52 -5.17 3.73 -8.24
N SER A 53 -6.19 4.05 -7.45
CA SER A 53 -6.23 3.64 -6.03
C SER A 53 -6.28 2.12 -5.90
N CYS A 54 -7.11 1.45 -6.69
CA CYS A 54 -7.14 -0.02 -6.72
C CYS A 54 -5.77 -0.61 -7.10
N GLU A 55 -5.08 -0.03 -8.08
CA GLU A 55 -3.77 -0.48 -8.51
C GLU A 55 -2.68 -0.26 -7.44
N CYS A 56 -2.74 0.83 -6.67
CA CYS A 56 -1.86 1.02 -5.50
C CYS A 56 -2.12 -0.07 -4.45
N ASP A 57 -3.38 -0.32 -4.14
CA ASP A 57 -3.80 -1.28 -3.11
C ASP A 57 -3.50 -2.73 -3.53
N ARG A 58 -3.70 -3.06 -4.80
CA ARG A 58 -3.28 -4.34 -5.39
C ARG A 58 -1.79 -4.57 -5.18
N GLN A 59 -0.96 -3.59 -5.57
CA GLN A 59 0.49 -3.70 -5.47
C GLN A 59 0.94 -3.89 -4.01
N ALA A 60 0.30 -3.19 -3.07
CA ALA A 60 0.55 -3.38 -1.65
C ALA A 60 0.16 -4.79 -1.18
N ALA A 61 -1.03 -5.27 -1.54
CA ALA A 61 -1.51 -6.61 -1.18
C ALA A 61 -0.59 -7.72 -1.73
N GLU A 62 -0.19 -7.63 -3.00
CA GLU A 62 0.77 -8.55 -3.61
C GLU A 62 2.16 -8.47 -2.95
N CYS A 63 2.58 -7.27 -2.55
CA CYS A 63 3.83 -7.09 -1.81
C CYS A 63 3.76 -7.79 -0.44
N PHE A 64 2.66 -7.63 0.31
CA PHE A 64 2.45 -8.34 1.57
C PHE A 64 2.43 -9.85 1.39
N GLN A 65 1.83 -10.36 0.31
CA GLN A 65 1.87 -11.78 -0.01
C GLN A 65 3.32 -12.27 -0.22
N ARG A 66 4.15 -11.51 -0.93
CA ARG A 66 5.57 -11.82 -1.15
C ARG A 66 6.40 -11.77 0.14
N THR A 67 6.10 -10.83 1.04
CA THR A 67 6.85 -10.65 2.30
C THR A 67 6.29 -11.43 3.48
N ALA A 68 5.19 -12.17 3.29
CA ALA A 68 4.48 -12.89 4.35
C ALA A 68 5.38 -13.82 5.17
N ARG A 69 6.38 -14.46 4.54
CA ARG A 69 7.34 -15.35 5.22
C ARG A 69 8.27 -14.63 6.21
N THR A 70 8.50 -13.35 6.00
CA THR A 70 9.37 -12.50 6.85
C THR A 70 8.58 -11.59 7.78
N TYR A 71 7.25 -11.69 7.75
CA TYR A 71 6.37 -10.88 8.60
C TYR A 71 6.66 -11.13 10.08
N ARG A 72 6.87 -10.05 10.83
CA ARG A 72 7.12 -10.11 12.27
C ARG A 72 5.92 -9.60 13.04
N ASN A 73 5.25 -10.49 13.76
CA ASN A 73 4.09 -10.12 14.57
C ASN A 73 4.42 -9.08 15.66
N SER A 74 5.68 -8.98 16.09
CA SER A 74 6.15 -7.95 17.04
C SER A 74 6.07 -6.51 16.51
N TYR A 75 5.97 -6.31 15.19
CA TYR A 75 5.79 -4.99 14.58
C TYR A 75 4.31 -4.64 14.34
N LYS A 76 3.38 -5.55 14.65
CA LYS A 76 1.97 -5.23 14.65
C LYS A 76 1.68 -4.20 15.74
N ASN A 77 1.01 -3.09 15.39
CA ASN A 77 0.75 -1.96 16.28
C ASN A 77 2.02 -1.38 16.92
N TYR A 78 3.14 -1.38 16.18
CA TYR A 78 4.39 -0.85 16.67
C TYR A 78 4.27 0.66 16.98
N PRO A 79 4.65 1.11 18.18
CA PRO A 79 4.53 2.52 18.54
C PRO A 79 5.44 3.42 17.70
N ASN A 80 4.85 4.42 17.03
CA ASN A 80 5.59 5.32 16.12
C ASN A 80 6.76 6.07 16.79
N PHE A 81 6.70 6.35 18.09
CA PHE A 81 7.81 7.02 18.80
C PHE A 81 9.06 6.14 18.93
N LEU A 82 8.95 4.83 18.72
CA LEU A 82 10.08 3.91 18.66
C LEU A 82 10.72 3.85 17.27
N CYS A 83 10.07 4.40 16.24
CA CYS A 83 10.64 4.49 14.90
C CYS A 83 11.84 5.45 14.89
N LYS A 84 12.97 4.99 14.35
CA LYS A 84 14.22 5.76 14.28
C LYS A 84 14.71 5.90 12.85
N GLY A 85 15.69 6.78 12.66
CA GLY A 85 16.30 7.06 11.37
C GLY A 85 15.44 7.94 10.47
N ARG A 86 15.95 8.23 9.28
CA ARG A 86 15.28 9.11 8.32
C ARG A 86 14.08 8.41 7.67
N THR A 87 13.10 9.21 7.26
CA THR A 87 12.02 8.77 6.36
C THR A 87 12.59 8.68 4.96
N PRO A 88 12.55 7.51 4.29
CA PRO A 88 13.02 7.39 2.91
C PRO A 88 12.16 8.25 1.97
N SER A 89 12.78 8.78 0.92
CA SER A 89 12.05 9.47 -0.13
C SER A 89 11.15 8.50 -0.90
N CYS A 90 10.08 9.06 -1.46
CA CYS A 90 9.53 8.56 -2.71
C CYS A 90 10.45 9.02 -3.84
#